data_AF-A0A7R9QZI4-F1
#
_entry.id   AF-A0A7R9QZI4-F1
#
_cell.length_a   1.000
_cell.length_b   1.000
_cell.length_c   1.000
_cell.angle_alpha   90.00
_cell.angle_beta   90.00
_cell.angle_gamma   90.00
#
_symmetry.space_group_name_H-M   'P 1'
#
loop_
_entity.id
_entity.type
_entity.pdbx_description
1 polymer ?
#
loop_
_entity_poly.entity_id
_entity_poly.type
_entity_poly.pdbx_seq_one_letter_code
_entity_poly.pdbx_strand_id
1 'polypeptide(L)'
;AAYLLRDFRWIQLAVTLPEFALLLWWCSLPESPRWQLTHGKFAEAERAIRRAAEVNGKSTADIDHKLRKLMDKALADKEQDVTNKRANLFDLCKTRVMIKNTAILYFSWYVFVLY
;
A
#
# COMPACT_ATOMS: atom_id res chain seq x y z
N ALA A 1 19.78 41.01 7.05
CA ALA A 1 19.22 39.69 7.47
C ALA A 1 19.23 38.64 6.33
N ALA A 2 20.09 38.76 5.31
CA ALA A 2 20.17 37.82 4.18
C ALA A 2 21.45 36.93 4.21
N TYR A 3 22.19 36.94 5.31
CA TYR A 3 23.47 36.22 5.46
C TYR A 3 23.35 34.91 6.27
N LEU A 4 22.15 34.57 6.77
CA LEU A 4 21.86 33.31 7.48
C LEU A 4 21.54 32.14 6.51
N LEU A 5 21.44 32.41 5.22
CA LEU A 5 21.21 31.45 4.14
C LEU A 5 22.48 30.68 3.72
N ARG A 6 23.52 30.61 4.57
CA ARG A 6 24.82 30.04 4.17
C ARG A 6 24.75 28.52 3.89
N ASP A 7 23.86 27.78 4.57
CA ASP A 7 23.84 26.31 4.50
C ASP A 7 22.52 25.70 4.00
N PHE A 8 21.67 26.46 3.28
CA PHE A 8 20.43 25.91 2.71
C PHE A 8 20.69 24.70 1.79
N ARG A 9 21.87 24.66 1.16
CA ARG A 9 22.32 23.56 0.30
C ARG A 9 22.53 22.26 1.09
N TRP A 10 23.06 22.34 2.31
CA TRP A 10 23.25 21.17 3.18
C TRP A 10 21.92 20.65 3.70
N ILE A 11 20.98 21.54 4.03
CA ILE A 11 19.61 21.15 4.41
C ILE A 11 18.90 20.47 3.23
N GLN A 12 18.99 21.04 2.03
CA GLN A 12 18.40 20.46 0.83
C GLN A 12 19.02 19.09 0.49
N LEU A 13 20.34 18.92 0.64
CA LEU A 13 21.00 17.63 0.50
C LEU A 13 20.53 16.63 1.55
N ALA A 14 20.43 17.02 2.81
CA ALA A 14 20.00 16.16 3.90
C ALA A 14 18.56 15.64 3.74
N VAL A 15 17.68 16.40 3.07
CA VAL A 15 16.30 15.96 2.77
C VAL A 15 16.24 15.10 1.50
N THR A 16 16.96 15.51 0.45
CA THR A 16 16.90 14.81 -0.84
C THR A 16 17.60 13.45 -0.80
N LEU A 17 18.70 13.30 -0.05
CA LEU A 17 19.44 12.02 0.04
C LEU A 17 18.56 10.85 0.52
N PRO A 18 17.83 10.96 1.65
CA PRO A 18 16.86 9.95 2.08
C PRO A 18 15.75 9.74 1.06
N GLU A 19 15.21 10.79 0.44
CA GLU A 19 14.16 10.65 -0.59
C GLU A 19 14.65 9.87 -1.81
N PHE A 20 15.85 10.16 -2.31
CA PHE A 20 16.45 9.40 -3.40
C PHE A 20 16.71 7.95 -3.01
N ALA A 21 17.19 7.70 -1.79
CA ALA A 21 17.35 6.34 -1.28
C ALA A 21 16.02 5.58 -1.22
N LEU A 22 14.94 6.25 -0.78
CA LEU A 22 13.59 5.69 -0.76
C LEU A 22 13.06 5.42 -2.17
N LEU A 23 13.32 6.29 -3.14
CA LEU A 23 12.94 6.08 -4.54
C LEU A 23 13.65 4.86 -5.13
N LEU A 24 14.95 4.71 -4.88
CA LEU A 24 15.72 3.54 -5.32
C LEU A 24 15.21 2.25 -4.66
N TRP A 25 14.86 2.31 -3.37
CA TRP A 25 14.25 1.18 -2.67
C TRP A 25 12.88 0.84 -3.25
N TRP A 26 12.04 1.83 -3.53
CA TRP A 26 10.73 1.63 -4.15
C TRP A 26 10.83 0.92 -5.51
N CYS A 27 11.79 1.31 -6.36
CA CYS A 27 12.04 0.64 -7.65
C CYS A 27 12.45 -0.84 -7.49
N SER A 28 13.02 -1.21 -6.36
CA SER A 28 13.46 -2.59 -6.08
C SER A 28 12.35 -3.43 -5.43
N LEU A 29 11.27 -2.82 -4.95
CA LEU A 29 10.18 -3.51 -4.28
C LEU A 29 9.31 -4.23 -5.34
N PRO A 30 9.10 -5.56 -5.22
CA PRO A 30 8.16 -6.23 -6.10
C PRO A 30 6.76 -5.61 -5.92
N GLU A 31 6.02 -5.45 -7.03
CA GLU A 31 4.63 -5.00 -6.98
C GLU A 31 3.81 -5.84 -5.98
N SER A 32 2.84 -5.19 -5.33
CA SER A 32 2.03 -5.89 -4.32
C SER A 32 1.27 -7.07 -4.94
N PRO A 33 1.39 -8.30 -4.41
CA PRO A 33 0.69 -9.46 -4.95
C PRO A 33 -0.84 -9.29 -4.95
N ARG A 34 -1.35 -8.50 -4.00
CA ARG A 34 -2.78 -8.18 -3.87
C ARG A 34 -3.31 -7.38 -5.07
N TRP A 35 -2.55 -6.41 -5.56
CA TRP A 35 -2.96 -5.62 -6.75
C TRP A 35 -2.96 -6.48 -8.01
N GLN A 36 -1.96 -7.36 -8.14
CA GLN A 36 -1.87 -8.30 -9.26
C GLN A 36 -3.05 -9.30 -9.26
N LEU A 37 -3.47 -9.77 -8.07
CA LEU A 37 -4.66 -10.61 -7.89
C LEU A 37 -5.96 -9.93 -8.35
N THR A 38 -6.19 -8.66 -7.98
CA THR A 38 -7.42 -7.96 -8.37
C THR A 38 -7.44 -7.56 -9.86
N HIS A 39 -6.26 -7.33 -10.44
CA HIS A 39 -6.11 -6.98 -11.86
C HIS A 39 -6.07 -8.20 -12.79
N GLY A 40 -6.26 -9.42 -12.27
CA GLY A 40 -6.31 -10.65 -13.08
C GLY A 40 -4.93 -11.15 -13.56
N LYS A 41 -3.84 -10.59 -13.02
CA LYS A 41 -2.46 -11.00 -13.33
C LYS A 41 -2.02 -12.14 -12.41
N PHE A 42 -2.74 -13.26 -12.44
CA PHE A 42 -2.57 -14.36 -11.50
C PHE A 42 -1.17 -15.01 -11.55
N ALA A 43 -0.60 -15.16 -12.75
CA ALA A 43 0.73 -15.74 -12.93
C ALA A 43 1.88 -14.85 -12.40
N GLU A 44 1.68 -13.52 -12.35
CA GLU A 44 2.65 -12.61 -11.73
C GLU A 44 2.54 -12.64 -10.21
N ALA A 45 1.30 -12.63 -9.69
CA ALA A 45 1.03 -12.73 -8.26
C ALA A 45 1.58 -14.04 -7.66
N GLU A 46 1.41 -15.16 -8.36
CA GLU A 46 1.95 -16.45 -7.96
C GLU A 46 3.48 -16.42 -7.87
N ARG A 47 4.16 -15.88 -8.89
CA ARG A 47 5.62 -15.76 -8.89
C ARG A 47 6.12 -14.88 -7.75
N ALA A 48 5.46 -13.75 -7.49
CA ALA A 48 5.82 -12.85 -6.40
C ALA A 48 5.66 -13.52 -5.03
N ILE A 49 4.57 -14.26 -4.81
CA ILE A 49 4.29 -14.98 -3.56
C ILE A 49 5.23 -16.16 -3.36
N ARG A 50 5.54 -16.92 -4.42
CA ARG A 50 6.51 -18.02 -4.37
C ARG A 50 7.91 -17.53 -3.98
N ARG A 51 8.39 -16.44 -4.60
CA ARG A 51 9.67 -15.82 -4.20
C ARG A 51 9.64 -15.33 -2.75
N ALA A 52 8.57 -14.67 -2.33
CA ALA A 52 8.43 -14.22 -0.95
C ALA A 52 8.41 -15.40 0.03
N ALA A 53 7.83 -16.53 -0.36
CA ALA A 53 7.81 -17.74 0.44
C ALA A 53 9.16 -18.43 0.56
N GLU A 54 9.92 -18.49 -0.54
CA GLU A 54 11.29 -19.00 -0.56
C GLU A 54 12.18 -18.19 0.39
N VAL A 55 12.10 -16.85 0.33
CA VAL A 55 12.81 -15.95 1.25
C VAL A 55 12.37 -16.15 2.70
N ASN A 56 11.08 -16.43 2.92
CA ASN A 56 10.52 -16.67 4.25
C ASN A 56 10.64 -18.13 4.73
N GLY A 57 11.31 -19.02 3.98
CA GLY A 57 11.51 -20.42 4.35
C GLY A 57 10.22 -21.25 4.47
N LYS A 58 9.12 -20.84 3.81
CA LYS A 58 7.84 -21.55 3.87
C LYS A 58 7.72 -22.56 2.73
N SER A 59 7.19 -23.75 3.05
CA SER A 59 6.96 -24.82 2.07
C SER A 59 5.95 -24.38 1.01
N THR A 60 6.35 -24.49 -0.27
CA THR A 60 5.58 -24.11 -1.45
C THR A 60 4.23 -24.82 -1.56
N ALA A 61 4.11 -26.04 -1.04
CA ALA A 61 2.87 -26.83 -1.09
C ALA A 61 1.72 -26.22 -0.27
N ASP A 62 1.99 -25.62 0.89
CA ASP A 62 0.96 -24.99 1.73
C ASP A 62 0.51 -23.63 1.17
N ILE A 63 1.35 -23.04 0.31
CA ILE A 63 1.10 -21.74 -0.31
C ILE A 63 0.23 -21.89 -1.54
N ASP A 64 0.40 -22.93 -2.35
CA ASP A 64 -0.42 -23.16 -3.54
C ASP A 64 -1.91 -23.31 -3.18
N HIS A 65 -2.23 -24.00 -2.07
CA HIS A 65 -3.61 -24.11 -1.58
C HIS A 65 -4.17 -22.75 -1.11
N LYS A 66 -3.38 -21.98 -0.35
CA LYS A 66 -3.78 -20.64 0.11
C LYS A 66 -3.94 -19.67 -1.06
N LEU A 67 -3.08 -19.75 -2.06
CA LEU A 67 -3.10 -18.91 -3.25
C LEU A 67 -4.36 -19.16 -4.07
N ARG A 68 -4.72 -20.43 -4.32
CA ARG A 68 -5.98 -20.78 -4.99
C ARG A 68 -7.19 -20.19 -4.27
N LYS A 69 -7.25 -20.36 -2.95
CA LYS A 69 -8.33 -19.77 -2.13
C LYS A 69 -8.37 -18.23 -2.19
N LEU A 70 -7.22 -17.57 -2.30
CA LEU A 70 -7.14 -16.13 -2.48
C LEU A 70 -7.57 -15.69 -3.87
N MET A 71 -7.25 -16.47 -4.90
CA MET A 71 -7.70 -16.23 -6.28
C MET A 71 -9.21 -16.34 -6.40
N ASP A 72 -9.81 -17.39 -5.83
CA ASP A 72 -11.27 -17.58 -5.84
C ASP A 72 -11.99 -16.43 -5.11
N LYS A 73 -11.45 -16.01 -3.96
CA LYS A 73 -11.96 -14.83 -3.24
C LYS A 73 -11.83 -13.54 -4.05
N ALA A 74 -10.69 -13.33 -4.73
CA ALA A 74 -10.48 -12.14 -5.54
C ALA A 74 -11.42 -12.11 -6.76
N LEU A 75 -11.74 -13.27 -7.35
CA LEU A 75 -12.76 -13.37 -8.39
C LEU A 75 -14.14 -13.02 -7.85
N ALA A 76 -14.53 -13.62 -6.71
CA ALA A 76 -15.83 -13.36 -6.10
C ALA A 76 -15.99 -11.89 -5.68
N ASP A 77 -14.94 -11.27 -5.13
CA ASP A 77 -14.93 -9.85 -4.76
C ASP A 77 -15.04 -8.96 -6.00
N LYS A 78 -14.41 -9.34 -7.11
CA LYS A 78 -14.51 -8.62 -8.39
C LYS A 78 -15.90 -8.74 -9.02
N GLU A 79 -16.54 -9.89 -8.96
CA GLU A 79 -17.95 -10.06 -9.37
C GLU A 79 -18.89 -9.25 -8.48
N GLN A 80 -18.62 -9.22 -7.18
CA GLN A 80 -19.37 -8.41 -6.22
C GLN A 80 -19.16 -6.92 -6.45
N ASP A 81 -17.96 -6.46 -6.81
CA ASP A 81 -17.65 -5.05 -7.09
C ASP A 81 -18.17 -4.58 -8.46
N VAL A 82 -18.38 -5.49 -9.42
CA VAL A 82 -19.08 -5.19 -10.68
C VAL A 82 -20.59 -5.08 -10.45
N THR A 83 -21.15 -5.87 -9.55
CA THR A 83 -22.58 -5.85 -9.21
C THR A 83 -22.95 -4.73 -8.23
N ASN A 84 -22.04 -4.36 -7.32
CA ASN A 84 -22.17 -3.18 -6.48
C ASN A 84 -21.85 -1.95 -7.34
N LYS A 85 -22.82 -1.07 -7.57
CA LYS A 85 -22.58 0.20 -8.28
C LYS A 85 -21.38 0.90 -7.66
N ARG A 86 -20.36 1.22 -8.48
CA ARG A 86 -19.12 1.92 -8.09
C ARG A 86 -19.36 2.80 -6.87
N ALA A 87 -18.86 2.37 -5.72
CA ALA A 87 -19.01 3.10 -4.47
C ALA A 87 -18.59 4.55 -4.70
N ASN A 88 -19.52 5.48 -4.52
CA ASN A 88 -19.26 6.88 -4.80
C ASN A 88 -18.51 7.50 -3.60
N LEU A 89 -17.64 8.48 -3.83
CA LEU A 89 -16.89 9.15 -2.75
C LEU A 89 -17.84 9.77 -1.70
N PHE A 90 -19.05 10.14 -2.11
CA PHE A 90 -20.10 10.63 -1.21
C PHE A 90 -20.74 9.54 -0.33
N ASP A 91 -20.68 8.27 -0.75
CA ASP A 91 -21.14 7.14 0.05
C ASP A 91 -20.17 6.84 1.21
N LEU A 92 -18.91 7.23 1.04
CA LEU A 92 -17.89 7.25 2.08
C LEU A 92 -18.29 8.18 3.24
N CYS A 93 -18.82 9.36 2.92
CA CYS A 93 -19.36 10.32 3.89
C CYS A 93 -20.72 9.91 4.47
N LYS A 94 -21.38 8.89 3.90
CA LYS A 94 -22.67 8.40 4.40
C LYS A 94 -22.51 7.40 5.53
N THR A 95 -21.38 6.71 5.58
CA THR A 95 -21.09 5.68 6.59
C THR A 95 -20.54 6.32 7.87
N ARG A 96 -21.40 6.46 8.89
CA ARG A 96 -21.06 7.08 10.19
C ARG A 96 -19.83 6.49 10.88
N VAL A 97 -19.54 5.20 10.66
CA VAL A 97 -18.36 4.53 11.24
C VAL A 97 -17.07 5.06 10.62
N MET A 98 -17.06 5.27 9.30
CA MET A 98 -15.86 5.69 8.58
C MET A 98 -15.51 7.15 8.88
N ILE A 99 -16.51 8.03 9.00
CA ILE A 99 -16.27 9.42 9.43
C ILE A 99 -15.62 9.47 10.83
N LYS A 100 -16.10 8.66 11.78
CA LYS A 100 -15.52 8.61 13.13
C LYS A 100 -14.06 8.18 13.10
N ASN A 101 -13.74 7.13 12.36
CA ASN A 101 -12.35 6.66 12.24
C ASN A 101 -11.46 7.68 11.55
N THR A 102 -11.94 8.31 10.47
CA THR A 102 -11.22 9.39 9.78
C THR A 102 -10.98 10.57 10.72
N ALA A 103 -11.98 11.00 11.50
CA ALA A 103 -11.84 12.08 12.47
C ALA A 103 -10.82 11.74 13.58
N ILE A 104 -10.82 10.50 14.08
CA ILE A 104 -9.82 10.04 15.06
C ILE A 104 -8.42 10.09 14.45
N LEU A 105 -8.22 9.61 13.23
CA LEU A 105 -6.93 9.65 12.54
C LEU A 105 -6.43 11.09 12.34
N TYR A 106 -7.30 12.01 11.91
CA TYR A 106 -6.96 13.42 11.78
C TYR A 106 -6.58 14.05 13.12
N PHE A 107 -7.32 13.72 14.18
CA PHE A 107 -7.03 14.20 15.52
C PHE A 107 -5.68 13.66 16.02
N SER A 108 -5.41 12.37 15.84
CA SER A 108 -4.13 11.76 16.19
C SER A 108 -2.96 12.38 15.44
N TRP A 109 -3.12 12.66 14.14
CA TRP A 109 -2.10 13.35 13.35
C TRP A 109 -1.84 14.77 13.87
N TYR A 110 -2.91 15.52 14.19
CA TYR A 110 -2.80 16.86 14.76
C TYR A 110 -2.06 16.86 16.11
N VAL A 111 -2.38 15.90 16.98
CA VAL A 111 -1.69 15.73 18.28
C VAL A 111 -0.21 15.40 18.07
N PHE A 112 0.12 14.52 17.13
CA PHE A 112 1.51 14.17 16.83
C PHE A 112 2.32 15.32 16.22
N VAL A 113 1.69 16.22 15.46
CA VAL A 113 2.36 17.39 14.88
C VAL A 113 2.55 18.52 15.91
N LEU A 114 1.62 18.63 16.86
CA LEU A 114 1.68 19.64 17.92
C LEU A 114 2.61 19.28 19.09
N TYR A 115 2.99 18.01 19.22
CA TYR A 115 3.81 17.49 20.31
C TYR A 115 5.22 17.16 19.81
#